data_AF-A0A9C9TBN7-F1
#
_entry.id   AF-A0A9C9TBN7-F1
#
_cell.length_a   1.000
_cell.length_b   1.000
_cell.length_c   1.000
_cell.angle_alpha   90.00
_cell.angle_beta   90.00
_cell.angle_gamma   90.00
#
_symmetry.space_group_name_H-M   'P 1'
#
loop_
_entity.id
_entity.type
_entity.pdbx_description
1 polymer ?
#
loop_
_entity_poly.entity_id
_entity_poly.type
_entity_poly.pdbx_seq_one_letter_code
_entity_poly.pdbx_strand_id
1 'polypeptide(L)'
;MGEMQDWMVIVTGASGGIGRETAFRFASAGAAVVLVARDVGALEEAAQEVEARGGMDEEAYTAFLEHSASTHLLGRVGRPEEVAELIYFLASPRAGWITGVTIPIDGGRAETCAR
;
A
#
# COMPACT_ATOMS: atom_id res chain seq x y z
N MET A 1 4.47 -7.46 -20.51
CA MET A 1 4.33 -6.20 -19.75
C MET A 1 2.86 -6.04 -19.41
N GLY A 2 2.50 -5.98 -18.12
CA GLY A 2 1.13 -5.75 -17.67
C GLY A 2 0.66 -4.33 -18.00
N GLU A 3 -0.62 -4.14 -18.27
CA GLU A 3 -1.17 -2.85 -18.72
C GLU A 3 -1.03 -1.72 -17.69
N MET A 4 -0.83 -2.05 -16.40
CA MET A 4 -0.89 -1.09 -15.29
C MET A 4 0.34 -1.07 -14.37
N GLN A 5 1.53 -1.42 -14.89
CA GLN A 5 2.76 -1.59 -14.09
C GLN A 5 3.19 -0.38 -13.24
N ASP A 6 2.90 0.84 -13.69
CA ASP A 6 3.30 2.08 -12.98
C ASP A 6 2.19 2.63 -12.06
N TRP A 7 1.10 1.88 -11.87
CA TRP A 7 -0.09 2.38 -11.18
C TRP A 7 -0.11 1.92 -9.72
N MET A 8 -0.51 2.82 -8.82
CA MET A 8 -0.84 2.52 -7.44
C MET A 8 -2.35 2.66 -7.22
N VAL A 9 -2.99 1.58 -6.77
CA VAL A 9 -4.45 1.49 -6.63
C VAL A 9 -4.82 1.19 -5.18
N ILE A 10 -5.64 2.03 -4.57
CA ILE A 10 -6.19 1.78 -3.22
C ILE A 10 -7.58 1.19 -3.36
N VAL A 11 -7.83 0.04 -2.74
CA VAL A 11 -9.13 -0.63 -2.74
C VAL A 11 -9.70 -0.69 -1.32
N THR A 12 -10.78 0.03 -1.10
CA THR A 12 -11.53 0.02 0.17
C THR A 12 -12.58 -1.10 0.18
N GLY A 13 -12.85 -1.70 1.34
CA GLY A 13 -13.70 -2.88 1.43
C GLY A 13 -13.02 -4.13 0.86
N ALA A 14 -11.68 -4.14 0.83
CA ALA A 14 -10.88 -5.15 0.17
C ALA A 14 -10.86 -6.52 0.88
N SER A 15 -11.33 -6.60 2.12
CA SER A 15 -11.32 -7.84 2.90
C SER A 15 -12.26 -8.92 2.36
N GLY A 16 -13.11 -8.65 1.37
CA GLY A 16 -13.98 -9.68 0.78
C GLY A 16 -14.81 -9.25 -0.42
N GLY A 17 -15.52 -10.22 -0.99
CA GLY A 17 -16.45 -10.02 -2.11
C GLY A 17 -15.84 -9.25 -3.28
N ILE A 18 -16.54 -8.20 -3.72
CA ILE A 18 -16.16 -7.40 -4.89
C ILE A 18 -14.84 -6.66 -4.66
N GLY A 19 -14.58 -6.17 -3.44
CA GLY A 19 -13.35 -5.42 -3.14
C GLY A 19 -12.11 -6.30 -3.32
N ARG A 20 -12.15 -7.54 -2.84
CA ARG A 20 -11.02 -8.49 -2.98
C ARG A 20 -10.76 -8.85 -4.44
N GLU A 21 -11.80 -9.20 -5.20
CA GLU A 21 -11.64 -9.56 -6.62
C GLU A 21 -11.17 -8.35 -7.43
N THR A 22 -11.61 -7.15 -7.10
CA THR A 22 -11.12 -5.91 -7.73
C THR A 22 -9.61 -5.73 -7.48
N ALA A 23 -9.17 -5.93 -6.24
CA ALA A 23 -7.75 -5.85 -5.91
C ALA A 23 -6.92 -6.91 -6.65
N PHE A 24 -7.40 -8.15 -6.72
CA PHE A 24 -6.76 -9.21 -7.51
C PHE A 24 -6.60 -8.83 -8.98
N ARG A 25 -7.65 -8.26 -9.61
CA ARG A 25 -7.61 -7.87 -11.02
C ARG A 25 -6.58 -6.79 -11.30
N PHE A 26 -6.47 -5.79 -10.42
CA PHE A 26 -5.45 -4.75 -10.53
C PHE A 26 -4.03 -5.30 -10.31
N ALA A 27 -3.85 -6.15 -9.30
CA ALA A 27 -2.58 -6.81 -9.06
C ALA A 27 -2.14 -7.66 -10.27
N SER A 28 -3.08 -8.43 -10.85
CA SER A 28 -2.83 -9.24 -12.05
C SER A 28 -2.53 -8.41 -13.31
N ALA A 29 -3.01 -7.17 -13.36
CA ALA A 29 -2.69 -6.22 -14.43
C ALA A 29 -1.32 -5.53 -14.23
N GLY A 30 -0.65 -5.80 -13.11
CA GLY A 30 0.68 -5.28 -12.76
C GLY A 30 0.66 -4.06 -11.84
N ALA A 31 -0.50 -3.59 -11.38
CA ALA A 31 -0.58 -2.45 -10.48
C ALA A 31 -0.15 -2.83 -9.05
N ALA A 32 0.47 -1.89 -8.34
CA ALA A 32 0.66 -1.99 -6.90
C ALA A 32 -0.67 -1.70 -6.19
N VAL A 33 -1.17 -2.64 -5.39
CA VAL A 33 -2.51 -2.53 -4.77
C VAL A 33 -2.41 -2.42 -3.26
N VAL A 34 -3.07 -1.41 -2.69
CA VAL A 34 -3.23 -1.21 -1.23
C VAL A 34 -4.64 -1.63 -0.83
N LEU A 35 -4.74 -2.60 0.06
CA LEU A 35 -6.01 -3.14 0.56
C LEU A 35 -6.41 -2.39 1.84
N VAL A 36 -7.67 -1.92 1.91
CA VAL A 36 -8.20 -1.21 3.09
C VAL A 36 -9.53 -1.82 3.54
N ALA A 37 -9.62 -2.24 4.81
CA ALA A 37 -10.87 -2.65 5.45
C ALA A 37 -10.80 -2.46 6.98
N ARG A 38 -11.93 -2.70 7.68
CA ARG A 38 -12.04 -2.53 9.14
C ARG A 38 -11.59 -3.75 9.94
N ASP A 39 -11.67 -4.93 9.34
CA ASP A 39 -11.33 -6.19 9.98
C ASP A 39 -9.93 -6.61 9.52
N VAL A 40 -8.98 -6.57 10.44
CA VAL A 40 -7.56 -6.81 10.15
C VAL A 40 -7.32 -8.27 9.76
N GLY A 41 -7.95 -9.23 10.44
CA GLY A 41 -7.76 -10.65 10.13
C GLY A 41 -8.29 -11.01 8.74
N ALA A 42 -9.49 -10.53 8.40
CA ALA A 42 -10.04 -10.73 7.06
C ALA A 42 -9.26 -9.98 5.97
N LEU A 43 -8.55 -8.90 6.32
CA LEU A 43 -7.70 -8.15 5.40
C LEU A 43 -6.37 -8.86 5.15
N GLU A 44 -5.76 -9.45 6.19
CA GLU A 44 -4.56 -10.28 6.08
C GLU A 44 -4.81 -11.52 5.21
N GLU A 45 -5.93 -12.23 5.42
CA GLU A 45 -6.33 -13.34 4.56
C GLU A 45 -6.52 -12.90 3.09
N ALA A 46 -7.17 -11.74 2.87
CA ALA A 46 -7.37 -11.20 1.54
C ALA A 46 -6.03 -10.80 0.87
N ALA A 47 -5.07 -10.28 1.63
CA ALA A 47 -3.73 -9.94 1.14
C ALA A 47 -2.97 -11.19 0.71
N GLN A 48 -2.92 -12.22 1.56
CA GLN A 48 -2.30 -13.50 1.23
C GLN A 48 -2.94 -14.14 0.00
N GLU A 49 -4.27 -14.07 -0.14
CA GLU A 49 -4.96 -14.59 -1.31
C GLU A 49 -4.59 -13.81 -2.59
N VAL A 50 -4.55 -12.49 -2.52
CA VAL A 50 -4.17 -11.62 -3.65
C VAL A 50 -2.70 -11.81 -4.02
N GLU A 51 -1.80 -11.98 -3.05
CA GLU A 51 -0.37 -12.24 -3.25
C GLU A 51 -0.11 -13.65 -3.79
N ALA A 52 -0.72 -14.68 -3.20
CA ALA A 52 -0.59 -16.06 -3.68
C ALA A 52 -1.11 -16.22 -5.10
N ARG A 53 -2.17 -15.49 -5.46
CA ARG A 53 -2.69 -15.43 -6.84
C ARG A 53 -1.92 -14.43 -7.72
N GLY A 54 -1.14 -13.52 -7.13
CA GLY A 54 -0.40 -12.43 -7.77
C GLY A 54 1.08 -12.72 -8.04
N GLY A 55 1.65 -13.75 -7.42
CA GLY A 55 2.86 -14.44 -7.88
C GLY A 55 4.20 -13.80 -7.53
N MET A 56 4.44 -13.43 -6.25
CA MET A 56 5.79 -13.17 -5.76
C MET A 56 6.19 -14.23 -4.73
N ASP A 57 7.27 -14.96 -5.01
CA ASP A 57 7.92 -15.82 -4.03
C ASP A 57 8.78 -15.00 -3.05
N GLU A 58 9.30 -15.65 -2.01
CA GLU A 58 10.10 -15.01 -0.94
C GLU A 58 11.32 -14.24 -1.48
N GLU A 59 11.93 -14.78 -2.55
CA GLU A 59 13.13 -14.21 -3.18
C GLU A 59 12.76 -12.96 -3.98
N ALA A 60 11.67 -13.00 -4.76
CA ALA A 60 11.10 -11.85 -5.46
C ALA A 60 10.62 -10.77 -4.48
N TYR A 61 10.02 -11.15 -3.36
CA TYR A 61 9.60 -10.23 -2.32
C TYR A 61 10.79 -9.50 -1.68
N THR A 62 11.85 -10.23 -1.35
CA THR A 62 13.09 -9.64 -0.81
C THR A 62 13.71 -8.65 -1.79
N ALA A 63 13.87 -9.04 -3.06
CA ALA A 63 14.40 -8.17 -4.11
C ALA A 63 13.53 -6.92 -4.31
N PHE A 64 12.21 -7.04 -4.21
CA PHE A 64 11.29 -5.92 -4.28
C PHE A 64 11.48 -4.94 -3.12
N LEU A 65 11.68 -5.42 -1.88
CA LEU A 65 11.93 -4.57 -0.72
C LEU A 65 13.26 -3.82 -0.84
N GLU A 66 14.32 -4.51 -1.29
CA GLU A 66 15.64 -3.90 -1.54
C GLU A 66 15.57 -2.80 -2.60
N HIS A 67 14.91 -3.08 -3.73
CA HIS A 67 14.70 -2.09 -4.77
C HIS A 67 13.87 -0.91 -4.26
N SER A 68 12.77 -1.19 -3.56
CA SER A 68 11.89 -0.17 -3.00
C SER A 68 12.64 0.77 -2.07
N ALA A 69 13.51 0.25 -1.20
CA ALA A 69 14.34 1.06 -0.30
C ALA A 69 15.18 2.11 -1.04
N SER A 70 15.62 1.83 -2.28
CA SER A 70 16.40 2.78 -3.09
C SER A 70 15.59 3.98 -3.60
N THR A 71 14.26 3.85 -3.69
CA THR A 71 13.37 4.90 -4.22
C THR A 71 12.83 5.85 -3.15
N HIS A 72 12.92 5.46 -1.88
CA HIS A 72 12.52 6.28 -0.74
C HIS A 72 13.74 7.10 -0.27
N LEU A 73 13.59 8.41 -0.06
CA LEU A 73 14.66 9.26 0.48
C LEU A 73 15.15 8.80 1.86
N LEU A 74 14.27 8.13 2.62
CA LEU A 74 14.63 7.52 3.90
C LEU A 74 15.52 6.27 3.75
N GLY A 75 15.77 5.78 2.53
CA GLY A 75 16.64 4.64 2.26
C GLY A 75 16.10 3.30 2.77
N ARG A 76 14.81 3.22 3.08
CA ARG A 76 14.12 2.03 3.59
C ARG A 76 12.66 2.03 3.22
N VAL A 77 12.06 0.85 3.22
CA VAL A 77 10.60 0.70 3.16
C VAL A 77 9.94 1.19 4.45
N GLY A 78 8.73 1.74 4.29
CA GLY A 78 7.88 2.11 5.42
C GLY A 78 7.38 0.88 6.19
N ARG A 79 7.11 1.07 7.48
CA ARG A 79 6.51 0.05 8.34
C ARG A 79 5.03 0.35 8.60
N PRO A 80 4.17 -0.67 8.77
CA PRO A 80 2.73 -0.46 9.02
C PRO A 80 2.45 0.46 10.21
N GLU A 81 3.28 0.41 11.25
CA GLU A 81 3.13 1.23 12.45
C GLU A 81 3.27 2.73 12.14
N GLU A 82 4.06 3.11 11.14
CA GLU A 82 4.25 4.52 10.77
C GLU A 82 3.00 5.13 10.14
N VAL A 83 2.23 4.31 9.40
CA VAL A 83 0.92 4.70 8.87
C VAL A 83 -0.11 4.78 10.00
N ALA A 84 -0.11 3.78 10.89
CA ALA A 84 -1.02 3.73 12.03
C ALA A 84 -0.85 4.93 12.98
N GLU A 85 0.39 5.35 13.25
CA GLU A 85 0.67 6.51 14.10
C GLU A 85 0.12 7.83 13.52
N LEU A 86 0.21 8.04 12.19
CA LEU A 86 -0.41 9.24 11.60
C LEU A 86 -1.93 9.18 11.73
N ILE A 87 -2.55 8.03 11.43
CA ILE A 87 -4.00 7.85 11.56
C ILE A 87 -4.44 8.14 13.00
N TYR A 88 -3.72 7.59 13.98
CA TYR A 88 -3.99 7.81 15.40
C TYR A 88 -3.89 9.30 15.77
N PHE A 89 -2.84 9.99 15.31
CA PHE A 89 -2.69 11.42 15.52
C PHE A 89 -3.86 12.23 14.92
N LEU A 90 -4.22 11.95 13.67
CA LEU A 90 -5.29 12.65 12.94
C LEU A 90 -6.67 12.40 13.55
N ALA A 91 -6.90 11.23 14.14
CA ALA A 91 -8.13 10.91 14.87
C ALA A 91 -8.19 11.57 16.26
N SER A 92 -7.06 12.04 16.79
CA SER A 92 -6.99 12.63 18.13
C SER A 92 -7.42 14.10 18.16
N PRO A 93 -7.85 14.64 19.32
CA PRO A 93 -8.13 16.07 19.47
C PRO A 93 -6.96 17.01 19.11
N ARG A 94 -5.73 16.48 19.09
CA ARG A 94 -4.51 17.25 18.76
C ARG A 94 -4.48 17.71 17.30
N ALA A 95 -5.21 17.03 16.41
CA ALA A 95 -5.35 17.41 15.01
C ALA A 95 -6.53 18.34 14.73
N GLY A 96 -7.15 18.92 15.77
CA GLY A 96 -8.42 19.66 15.66
C GLY A 96 -8.44 20.89 14.74
N TRP A 97 -7.30 21.31 14.20
CA TRP A 97 -7.20 22.41 13.21
C TRP A 97 -6.72 21.96 11.83
N ILE A 98 -6.50 20.66 11.62
CA ILE A 98 -6.08 20.10 10.34
C ILE A 98 -7.34 19.75 9.54
N THR A 99 -7.58 20.46 8.44
CA THR A 99 -8.74 20.21 7.57
C THR A 99 -8.37 20.30 6.10
N GLY A 100 -8.95 19.42 5.28
CA GLY A 100 -8.85 19.50 3.81
C GLY A 100 -7.46 19.27 3.21
N VAL A 101 -6.54 18.61 3.92
CA VAL A 101 -5.17 18.35 3.43
C VAL A 101 -4.94 16.88 3.11
N THR A 102 -4.06 16.62 2.15
CA THR A 102 -3.47 15.30 1.89
C THR A 102 -2.08 15.27 2.53
N ILE A 103 -1.82 14.27 3.38
CA ILE A 103 -0.53 14.10 4.04
C ILE A 103 0.15 12.84 3.47
N PRO A 104 1.24 12.96 2.69
CA PRO A 104 1.96 11.82 2.17
C PRO A 104 2.71 11.07 3.29
N ILE A 105 2.64 9.73 3.27
CA ILE A 105 3.42 8.82 4.13
C ILE A 105 4.15 7.82 3.24
N ASP A 106 5.18 8.28 2.54
CA ASP A 106 5.83 7.52 1.46
C ASP A 106 7.36 7.55 1.53
N GLY A 107 7.92 7.91 2.68
CA GLY A 107 9.37 8.02 2.88
C GLY A 107 10.06 9.00 1.94
N GLY A 108 9.34 9.99 1.40
CA GLY A 108 9.87 11.00 0.48
C GLY A 108 9.91 10.55 -0.97
N ARG A 109 9.21 9.46 -1.33
CA ARG A 109 9.18 8.94 -2.70
C ARG A 109 8.50 9.90 -3.69
N ALA A 110 7.47 10.65 -3.28
CA ALA A 110 6.86 11.66 -4.14
C ALA A 110 7.76 12.89 -4.36
N GLU A 111 8.78 13.07 -3.50
CA GLU A 111 9.72 14.19 -3.57
C GLU A 111 10.97 13.86 -4.41
N THR A 112 11.16 12.59 -4.81
CA THR A 112 12.21 12.21 -5.77
C THR A 112 11.75 12.53 -7.18
N CYS A 113 12.24 13.64 -7.73
CA CYS A 113 12.12 13.89 -9.17
C CYS A 113 12.98 12.89 -9.95
N ALA A 114 12.35 11.93 -10.62
CA ALA A 114 12.85 11.36 -11.87
C ALA A 114 11.66 11.08 -12.79
N ARG A 115 11.40 12.01 -13.72
CA ARG A 115 10.81 11.64 -15.01
C ARG A 115 11.83 10.88 -15.84
#